data_AF-A0A932U839-F1
#
_entry.id   AF-A0A932U839-F1
#
_cell.length_a   1.000
_cell.length_b   1.000
_cell.length_c   1.000
_cell.angle_alpha   90.00
_cell.angle_beta   90.00
_cell.angle_gamma   90.00
#
_symmetry.space_group_name_H-M   'P 1'
#
loop_
_entity.id
_entity.type
_entity.pdbx_description
1 polymer ?
#
loop_
_entity_poly.entity_id
_entity_poly.type
_entity_poly.pdbx_seq_one_letter_code
_entity_poly.pdbx_strand_id
1 'polypeptide(L)'
;EAEAHSWPEVYFPDLGWIPFEPTAGRPSLQRTGLPSIESRPFVPAPVQPELIDEVETSPWNWQMLFWLLPVAGLLWALLAWLDRREPDDPWAGLVGWGRRLGRGPTQSETELEYGRGLVHHLDEHPYDEAERQRRITGNVLGLSQAVSETRYATGQFSALAARRATARWKAIRKEISRWRRR
;
A
#
# COMPACT_ATOMS: atom_id res chain seq x y z
N GLU A 1 -45.78 -22.34 -24.51
CA GLU A 1 -45.02 -21.06 -24.43
C GLU A 1 -45.83 -20.01 -25.18
N ALA A 2 -46.66 -19.21 -24.51
CA ALA A 2 -47.65 -18.39 -25.20
C ALA A 2 -47.87 -16.98 -24.60
N GLU A 3 -46.96 -16.46 -23.77
CA GLU A 3 -47.11 -15.12 -23.19
C GLU A 3 -45.72 -14.49 -22.96
N ALA A 4 -44.98 -14.21 -24.02
CA ALA A 4 -43.80 -13.35 -23.95
C ALA A 4 -44.19 -11.95 -24.44
N HIS A 5 -44.57 -11.09 -23.50
CA HIS A 5 -44.91 -9.70 -23.80
C HIS A 5 -43.81 -8.79 -23.24
N SER A 6 -43.20 -7.99 -24.11
CA SER A 6 -42.17 -7.02 -23.76
C SER A 6 -42.63 -5.64 -24.22
N TRP A 7 -42.67 -4.65 -23.33
CA TRP A 7 -42.95 -3.26 -23.66
C TRP A 7 -41.69 -2.39 -23.58
N PRO A 8 -41.51 -1.41 -24.49
CA PRO A 8 -40.48 -0.40 -24.37
C PRO A 8 -40.82 0.65 -23.28
N GLU A 9 -39.79 1.26 -22.70
CA GLU A 9 -39.92 2.37 -21.75
C GLU A 9 -39.25 3.63 -22.32
N VAL A 10 -39.82 4.80 -22.05
CA VAL A 10 -39.34 6.10 -22.51
C VAL A 10 -39.02 6.98 -21.30
N TYR A 11 -37.82 7.56 -21.26
CA TYR A 11 -37.38 8.44 -20.18
C TYR A 11 -37.73 9.90 -20.44
N PHE A 12 -38.27 10.57 -19.42
CA PHE A 12 -38.50 12.02 -19.40
C PHE A 12 -37.75 12.66 -18.21
N PRO A 13 -37.03 13.77 -18.40
CA PRO A 13 -36.21 14.38 -17.34
C PRO A 13 -36.94 14.65 -16.01
N ASP A 14 -38.19 15.12 -16.08
CA ASP A 14 -38.97 15.48 -14.87
C ASP A 14 -39.85 14.33 -14.35
N LEU A 15 -40.03 13.26 -15.13
CA LEU A 15 -41.04 12.22 -14.87
C LEU A 15 -40.47 10.80 -14.80
N GLY A 16 -39.21 10.60 -15.19
CA GLY A 16 -38.54 9.30 -15.16
C GLY A 16 -38.92 8.37 -16.32
N TRP A 17 -38.71 7.07 -16.12
CA TRP A 17 -39.03 6.02 -17.08
C TRP A 17 -40.53 5.72 -17.10
N ILE A 18 -41.16 5.87 -18.26
CA ILE A 18 -42.58 5.63 -18.47
C ILE A 18 -42.75 4.46 -19.46
N PRO A 19 -43.43 3.37 -19.09
CA PRO A 19 -43.69 2.26 -20.00
C PRO A 19 -44.67 2.67 -21.10
N PHE A 20 -44.38 2.28 -22.33
CA PHE A 20 -45.12 2.66 -23.52
C PHE A 20 -45.44 1.42 -24.36
N GLU A 21 -46.72 1.21 -24.69
CA GLU A 21 -47.13 0.14 -25.59
C GLU A 21 -47.42 0.73 -26.98
N PRO A 22 -46.56 0.45 -28.00
CA PRO A 22 -46.71 1.03 -29.33
C PRO A 22 -47.90 0.48 -30.12
N THR A 23 -48.51 -0.62 -29.65
CA THR A 23 -49.66 -1.24 -30.30
C THR A 23 -50.94 -0.58 -29.81
N ALA A 24 -51.58 0.22 -30.67
CA ALA A 24 -52.85 0.86 -30.36
C ALA A 24 -53.98 -0.20 -30.24
N GLY A 25 -54.17 -0.76 -29.04
CA GLY A 25 -55.26 -1.70 -28.74
C GLY A 25 -56.63 -1.03 -28.56
N ARG A 26 -56.74 0.27 -28.80
CA ARG A 26 -57.98 1.05 -28.60
C ARG A 26 -58.32 1.84 -29.86
N PRO A 27 -59.62 1.99 -30.18
CA PRO A 27 -60.05 2.80 -31.31
C PRO A 27 -59.54 4.23 -31.18
N SER A 28 -59.30 4.87 -32.33
CA SER A 28 -58.85 6.26 -32.40
C SER A 28 -59.78 7.16 -31.57
N LEU A 29 -59.18 8.02 -30.74
CA LEU A 29 -59.94 8.97 -29.94
C LEU A 29 -60.77 9.86 -30.87
N GLN A 30 -62.09 9.75 -30.78
CA GLN A 30 -63.01 10.61 -31.54
C GLN A 30 -62.96 12.00 -30.91
N ARG A 31 -62.19 12.92 -31.51
CA ARG A 31 -62.01 14.28 -31.02
C ARG A 31 -63.31 15.07 -31.23
N THR A 32 -64.25 14.98 -30.28
CA THR A 32 -65.46 15.80 -30.24
C THR A 32 -65.06 17.17 -29.71
N GLY A 33 -65.04 18.16 -30.60
CA GLY A 33 -64.55 19.51 -30.31
C GLY A 33 -63.19 19.73 -30.97
N LEU A 34 -63.20 19.99 -32.29
CA LEU A 34 -62.19 20.87 -32.83
C LEU A 34 -62.43 22.23 -32.15
N PRO A 35 -61.53 22.75 -31.31
CA PRO A 35 -61.60 24.17 -31.01
C PRO A 35 -61.54 24.89 -32.36
N SER A 36 -62.43 25.86 -32.57
CA SER A 36 -62.20 26.83 -33.64
C SER A 36 -60.81 27.38 -33.41
N ILE A 37 -59.85 26.92 -34.19
CA ILE A 37 -58.54 27.52 -34.25
C ILE A 37 -58.82 28.86 -34.88
N GLU A 38 -59.03 29.89 -34.07
CA GLU A 38 -58.72 31.23 -34.52
C GLU A 38 -57.30 31.15 -35.05
N SER A 39 -57.14 31.35 -36.35
CA SER A 39 -55.87 31.43 -37.04
C SER A 39 -55.09 32.62 -36.50
N ARG A 40 -54.62 32.56 -35.26
CA ARG A 40 -53.57 33.44 -34.79
C ARG A 40 -52.34 33.07 -35.60
N PRO A 41 -51.69 34.03 -36.29
CA PRO A 41 -50.42 33.75 -36.92
C PRO A 41 -49.52 33.14 -35.86
N PHE A 42 -49.00 31.94 -36.15
CA PHE A 42 -47.94 31.36 -35.36
C PHE A 42 -46.76 32.33 -35.48
N VAL A 43 -46.59 33.17 -34.47
CA VAL A 43 -45.34 33.89 -34.27
C VAL A 43 -44.47 32.86 -33.56
N PRO A 44 -43.47 32.23 -34.22
CA PRO A 44 -42.51 31.44 -33.49
C PRO A 44 -41.95 32.36 -32.40
N ALA A 45 -42.08 31.95 -31.14
CA ALA A 45 -41.28 32.58 -30.10
C ALA A 45 -39.83 32.54 -30.58
N PRO A 46 -39.06 33.63 -30.45
CA PRO A 46 -37.64 33.56 -30.77
C PRO A 46 -37.09 32.39 -29.99
N VAL A 47 -36.55 31.41 -30.72
CA VAL A 47 -35.88 30.25 -30.14
C VAL A 47 -34.69 30.83 -29.40
N GLN A 48 -34.85 31.08 -28.10
CA GLN A 48 -33.70 31.38 -27.28
C GLN A 48 -32.91 30.09 -27.27
N PRO A 49 -31.63 30.08 -27.72
CA PRO A 49 -30.82 28.90 -27.55
C PRO A 49 -30.84 28.58 -26.06
N GLU A 50 -31.44 27.45 -25.70
CA GLU A 50 -31.32 26.90 -24.37
C GLU A 50 -29.83 26.70 -24.18
N LEU A 51 -29.22 27.54 -23.32
CA LEU A 51 -27.83 27.40 -22.94
C LEU A 51 -27.75 26.06 -22.23
N ILE A 52 -27.40 25.02 -23.00
CA ILE A 52 -26.89 23.79 -22.43
C ILE A 52 -25.69 24.26 -21.63
N ASP A 53 -25.80 24.28 -20.30
CA ASP A 53 -24.65 24.50 -19.43
C ASP A 53 -23.60 23.51 -19.89
N GLU A 54 -22.54 24.02 -20.52
CA GLU A 54 -21.42 23.21 -20.98
C GLU A 54 -20.95 22.43 -19.75
N VAL A 55 -21.17 21.11 -19.75
CA VAL A 55 -20.71 20.24 -18.67
C VAL A 55 -19.24 20.57 -18.48
N GLU A 56 -18.90 21.20 -17.35
CA GLU A 56 -17.54 21.62 -17.02
C GLU A 56 -16.66 20.37 -17.12
N THR A 57 -16.03 20.18 -18.27
CA THR A 57 -15.07 19.10 -18.47
C THR A 57 -13.88 19.50 -17.65
N SER A 58 -13.84 18.99 -16.40
CA SER A 58 -12.78 19.25 -15.44
C SER A 58 -11.43 19.20 -16.15
N PRO A 59 -10.81 20.37 -16.41
CA PRO A 59 -9.61 20.42 -17.20
C PRO A 59 -8.54 19.86 -16.29
N TRP A 60 -8.11 18.62 -16.58
CA TRP A 60 -7.01 17.99 -15.87
C TRP A 60 -5.89 19.02 -15.70
N ASN A 61 -5.69 19.46 -14.46
CA ASN A 61 -4.80 20.56 -14.20
C ASN A 61 -3.37 20.02 -14.27
N TRP A 62 -2.76 20.14 -15.44
CA TRP A 62 -1.36 19.76 -15.70
C TRP A 62 -0.39 20.48 -14.74
N GLN A 63 -0.82 21.58 -14.09
CA GLN A 63 -0.07 22.21 -13.01
C GLN A 63 0.10 21.32 -11.78
N MET A 64 -0.77 20.31 -11.56
CA MET A 64 -0.60 19.30 -10.51
C MET A 64 0.68 18.47 -10.70
N LEU A 65 1.16 18.29 -11.94
CA LEU A 65 2.38 17.54 -12.20
C LEU A 65 3.62 18.23 -11.58
N PHE A 66 3.62 19.57 -11.53
CA PHE A 66 4.67 20.35 -10.86
C PHE A 66 4.71 20.12 -9.35
N TRP A 67 3.59 19.75 -8.73
CA TRP A 67 3.53 19.41 -7.31
C TRP A 67 3.81 17.93 -7.05
N LEU A 68 3.43 17.04 -7.97
CA LEU A 68 3.68 15.61 -7.84
C LEU A 68 5.16 15.25 -7.98
N LEU A 69 5.92 15.91 -8.87
CA LEU A 69 7.36 15.67 -9.04
C LEU A 69 8.19 15.89 -7.76
N PRO A 70 8.10 17.03 -7.05
CA PRO A 70 8.84 17.25 -5.82
C PRO A 70 8.31 16.38 -4.67
N VAL A 71 7.01 16.09 -4.61
CA VAL A 71 6.44 15.17 -3.60
C VAL A 71 6.95 13.75 -3.81
N ALA A 72 6.96 13.26 -5.05
CA ALA A 72 7.53 11.97 -5.40
C ALA A 72 9.04 11.93 -5.15
N GLY A 73 9.75 13.02 -5.46
CA GLY A 73 11.18 13.17 -5.16
C GLY A 73 11.47 13.16 -3.66
N LEU A 74 10.65 13.84 -2.85
CA LEU A 74 10.74 13.85 -1.39
C LEU A 74 10.39 12.50 -0.79
N LEU A 75 9.34 11.83 -1.28
CA LEU A 75 8.99 10.47 -0.88
C LEU A 75 10.10 9.49 -1.23
N TRP A 76 10.65 9.58 -2.44
CA TRP A 76 11.77 8.74 -2.87
C TRP A 76 13.03 9.04 -2.04
N ALA A 77 13.34 10.31 -1.77
CA ALA A 77 14.46 10.69 -0.92
C ALA A 77 14.26 10.23 0.52
N LEU A 78 13.05 10.32 1.06
CA LEU A 78 12.69 9.82 2.39
C LEU A 78 12.82 8.31 2.46
N LEU A 79 12.33 7.58 1.46
CA LEU A 79 12.45 6.14 1.35
C LEU A 79 13.92 5.71 1.18
N ALA A 80 14.66 6.37 0.29
CA ALA A 80 16.08 6.12 0.08
C ALA A 80 16.91 6.52 1.31
N TRP A 81 16.49 7.51 2.09
CA TRP A 81 17.12 7.87 3.35
C TRP A 81 16.76 6.89 4.48
N LEU A 82 15.53 6.37 4.52
CA LEU A 82 15.13 5.26 5.39
C LEU A 82 15.90 3.98 5.04
N ASP A 83 16.15 3.73 3.75
CA ASP A 83 16.89 2.56 3.26
C ASP A 83 18.40 2.72 3.47
N ARG A 84 18.93 3.94 3.31
CA ARG A 84 20.29 4.34 3.72
C ARG A 84 20.47 4.38 5.24
N ARG A 85 19.38 4.29 6.01
CA ARG A 85 19.36 4.11 7.47
C ARG A 85 19.40 2.63 7.89
N GLU A 86 19.92 1.74 7.05
CA GLU A 86 20.59 0.52 7.54
C GLU A 86 21.95 0.35 6.85
N PRO A 87 23.02 0.00 7.60
CA PRO A 87 22.97 -0.78 8.83
C PRO A 87 23.16 0.09 10.08
N ASP A 88 22.27 -0.04 11.07
CA ASP A 88 22.78 -0.13 12.45
C ASP A 88 23.95 -1.11 12.38
N ASP A 89 25.16 -0.69 12.72
CA ASP A 89 26.32 -1.59 12.76
C ASP A 89 25.86 -2.93 13.37
N PRO A 90 25.86 -4.04 12.59
CA PRO A 90 25.21 -5.27 13.00
C PRO A 90 25.77 -5.77 14.34
N TRP A 91 27.03 -5.42 14.61
CA TRP A 91 27.67 -5.64 15.89
C TRP A 91 27.08 -4.77 17.00
N ALA A 92 27.01 -3.46 16.82
CA ALA A 92 26.41 -2.54 17.78
C ALA A 92 24.94 -2.89 18.07
N GLY A 93 24.19 -3.32 17.06
CA GLY A 93 22.83 -3.82 17.19
C GLY A 93 22.75 -5.06 18.09
N LEU A 94 23.58 -6.07 17.83
CA LEU A 94 23.66 -7.27 18.66
C LEU A 94 24.02 -6.93 20.11
N VAL A 95 25.06 -6.11 20.31
CA VAL A 95 25.50 -5.66 21.64
C VAL A 95 24.41 -4.88 22.36
N GLY A 96 23.71 -3.99 21.66
CA GLY A 96 22.59 -3.24 22.21
C GLY A 96 21.44 -4.15 22.64
N TRP A 97 21.14 -5.18 21.85
CA TRP A 97 20.14 -6.19 22.21
C TRP A 97 20.58 -7.05 23.40
N GLY A 98 21.82 -7.53 23.40
CA GLY A 98 22.36 -8.30 24.53
C GLY A 98 22.38 -7.50 25.83
N ARG A 99 22.73 -6.19 25.80
CA ARG A 99 22.60 -5.29 26.96
C ARG A 99 21.16 -5.21 27.48
N ARG A 100 20.16 -5.15 26.59
CA ARG A 100 18.74 -5.16 26.99
C ARG A 100 18.31 -6.48 27.62
N LEU A 101 18.97 -7.58 27.29
CA LEU A 101 18.79 -8.88 27.93
C LEU A 101 19.59 -9.05 29.24
N GLY A 102 20.36 -8.03 29.65
CA GLY A 102 21.20 -8.07 30.85
C GLY A 102 22.63 -8.55 30.61
N ARG A 103 23.01 -8.88 29.37
CA ARG A 103 24.38 -9.33 29.01
C ARG A 103 25.10 -8.31 28.14
N GLY A 104 25.75 -7.35 28.78
CA GLY A 104 26.68 -6.41 28.12
C GLY A 104 28.05 -7.03 27.83
N PRO A 105 28.80 -6.54 26.83
CA PRO A 105 30.15 -7.00 26.52
C PRO A 105 31.17 -6.54 27.58
N THR A 106 32.16 -7.37 27.88
CA THR A 106 33.27 -7.03 28.77
C THR A 106 34.40 -6.33 27.99
N GLN A 107 35.23 -5.52 28.65
CA GLN A 107 36.27 -4.70 27.99
C GLN A 107 37.30 -5.49 27.17
N SER A 108 37.55 -6.74 27.52
CA SER A 108 38.53 -7.62 26.85
C SER A 108 37.89 -8.74 26.03
N GLU A 109 36.57 -8.73 25.89
CA GLU A 109 35.85 -9.83 25.26
C GLU A 109 35.88 -9.69 23.74
N THR A 110 36.39 -10.71 23.05
CA THR A 110 36.35 -10.76 21.59
C THR A 110 34.93 -10.95 21.08
N GLU A 111 34.68 -10.65 19.81
CA GLU A 111 33.35 -10.77 19.23
C GLU A 111 32.82 -12.20 19.31
N LEU A 112 33.70 -13.18 19.11
CA LEU A 112 33.39 -14.60 19.19
C LEU A 112 33.09 -15.04 20.63
N GLU A 113 33.84 -14.56 21.61
CA GLU A 113 33.60 -14.86 23.03
C GLU A 113 32.27 -14.28 23.47
N TYR A 114 31.99 -13.02 23.12
CA TYR A 114 30.71 -12.39 23.41
C TYR A 114 29.55 -13.13 22.76
N GLY A 115 29.68 -13.54 21.49
CA GLY A 115 28.66 -14.33 20.80
C GLY A 115 28.34 -15.64 21.52
N ARG A 116 29.37 -16.38 21.98
CA ARG A 116 29.19 -17.61 22.76
C ARG A 116 28.59 -17.35 24.14
N GLY A 117 29.08 -16.31 24.83
CA GLY A 117 28.58 -15.92 26.15
C GLY A 117 27.11 -15.47 26.10
N LEU A 118 26.72 -14.77 25.04
CA LEU A 118 25.33 -14.38 24.83
C LEU A 118 24.42 -15.58 24.55
N VAL A 119 24.91 -16.58 23.80
CA VAL A 119 24.16 -17.83 23.60
C VAL A 119 23.94 -18.56 24.91
N HIS A 120 24.97 -18.65 25.76
CA HIS A 120 24.84 -19.28 27.07
C HIS A 120 23.78 -18.57 27.93
N HIS A 121 23.77 -17.24 27.91
CA HIS A 121 22.75 -16.43 28.58
C HIS A 121 21.32 -16.68 28.04
N LEU A 122 21.19 -16.91 26.73
CA LEU A 122 19.90 -17.27 26.12
C LEU A 122 19.45 -18.69 26.48
N ASP A 123 20.39 -19.61 26.71
CA ASP A 123 20.06 -20.97 27.14
C ASP A 123 19.59 -21.01 28.61
N GLU A 124 20.05 -20.08 29.46
CA GLU A 124 19.53 -19.90 30.82
C GLU A 124 18.09 -19.36 30.85
N HIS A 125 17.67 -18.65 29.80
CA HIS A 125 16.34 -18.07 29.65
C HIS A 125 15.65 -18.58 28.38
N PRO A 126 15.28 -19.87 28.33
CA PRO A 126 14.82 -20.51 27.11
C PRO A 126 13.53 -19.87 26.58
N TYR A 127 13.42 -19.80 25.25
CA TYR A 127 12.19 -19.38 24.60
C TYR A 127 11.19 -20.54 24.58
N ASP A 128 9.89 -20.24 24.64
CA ASP A 128 8.81 -21.25 24.55
C ASP A 128 8.90 -22.16 23.31
N GLU A 129 9.52 -21.67 22.24
CA GLU A 129 9.65 -22.35 20.96
C GLU A 129 11.12 -22.77 20.72
N ALA A 130 11.44 -24.04 20.98
CA ALA A 130 12.81 -24.57 20.87
C ALA A 130 13.44 -24.33 19.49
N GLU A 131 12.65 -24.38 18.41
CA GLU A 131 13.14 -24.11 17.06
C GLU A 131 13.54 -22.64 16.87
N ARG A 132 12.81 -21.71 17.51
CA ARG A 132 13.15 -20.29 17.50
C ARG A 132 14.45 -20.04 18.24
N GLN A 133 14.63 -20.63 19.42
CA GLN A 133 15.88 -20.52 20.18
C GLN A 133 17.07 -21.00 19.34
N ARG A 134 16.95 -22.17 18.68
CA ARG A 134 17.99 -22.67 17.76
C ARG A 134 18.31 -21.68 16.64
N ARG A 135 17.28 -21.08 16.01
CA ARG A 135 17.47 -20.07 14.95
C ARG A 135 18.17 -18.82 15.47
N ILE A 136 17.80 -18.31 16.64
CA ILE A 136 18.42 -17.12 17.25
C ILE A 136 19.87 -17.42 17.61
N THR A 137 20.13 -18.50 18.35
CA THR A 137 21.46 -18.95 18.75
C THR A 137 22.39 -19.13 17.55
N GLY A 138 21.93 -19.81 16.50
CA GLY A 138 22.71 -20.00 15.27
C GLY A 138 23.02 -18.67 14.56
N ASN A 139 22.06 -17.74 14.52
CA ASN A 139 22.30 -16.42 13.93
C ASN A 139 23.25 -15.55 14.76
N VAL A 140 23.19 -15.62 16.10
CA VAL A 140 24.10 -14.89 17.00
C VAL A 140 25.55 -15.36 16.79
N LEU A 141 25.79 -16.67 16.81
CA LEU A 141 27.13 -17.23 16.57
C LEU A 141 27.62 -16.88 15.16
N GLY A 142 26.78 -17.09 14.15
CA GLY A 142 27.14 -16.75 12.77
C GLY A 142 27.40 -15.26 12.57
N LEU A 143 26.72 -14.38 13.30
CA LEU A 143 26.93 -12.94 13.22
C LEU A 143 28.27 -12.56 13.86
N SER A 144 28.55 -13.05 15.07
CA SER A 144 29.84 -12.81 15.74
C SER A 144 31.03 -13.27 14.90
N GLN A 145 30.91 -14.44 14.25
CA GLN A 145 31.92 -14.94 13.32
C GLN A 145 32.07 -14.05 12.09
N ALA A 146 30.96 -13.64 11.46
CA ALA A 146 31.02 -12.77 10.30
C ALA A 146 31.66 -11.40 10.63
N VAL A 147 31.36 -10.84 11.81
CA VAL A 147 31.99 -9.59 12.28
C VAL A 147 33.48 -9.79 12.52
N SER A 148 33.89 -10.88 13.17
CA SER A 148 35.32 -11.22 13.30
C SER A 148 36.00 -11.32 11.93
N GLU A 149 35.38 -12.03 10.97
CA GLU A 149 35.89 -12.14 9.59
C GLU A 149 36.03 -10.78 8.91
N THR A 150 35.12 -9.81 9.14
CA THR A 150 35.28 -8.47 8.53
C THR A 150 36.55 -7.74 8.97
N ARG A 151 37.00 -7.96 10.21
CA ARG A 151 38.19 -7.30 10.79
C ARG A 151 39.49 -7.95 10.36
N TYR A 152 39.48 -9.27 10.16
CA TYR A 152 40.70 -10.03 9.88
C TYR A 152 40.84 -10.48 8.43
N ALA A 153 39.76 -10.53 7.64
CA ALA A 153 39.83 -10.89 6.22
C ALA A 153 40.21 -9.69 5.33
N THR A 154 40.89 -9.97 4.22
CA THR A 154 41.35 -8.94 3.26
C THR A 154 40.49 -8.93 1.99
N GLY A 155 40.34 -7.74 1.39
CA GLY A 155 39.69 -7.55 0.09
C GLY A 155 38.24 -8.02 0.03
N GLN A 156 37.90 -8.82 -0.99
CA GLN A 156 36.52 -9.25 -1.28
C GLN A 156 35.89 -10.11 -0.18
N PHE A 157 36.70 -10.83 0.59
CA PHE A 157 36.22 -11.67 1.69
C PHE A 157 35.65 -10.83 2.85
N SER A 158 36.22 -9.67 3.13
CA SER A 158 35.70 -8.74 4.14
C SER A 158 34.33 -8.17 3.73
N ALA A 159 34.17 -7.78 2.46
CA ALA A 159 32.88 -7.30 1.94
C ALA A 159 31.78 -8.37 2.00
N LEU A 160 32.11 -9.63 1.70
CA LEU A 160 31.18 -10.75 1.81
C LEU A 160 30.82 -11.05 3.27
N ALA A 161 31.80 -10.99 4.17
CA ALA A 161 31.58 -11.16 5.61
C ALA A 161 30.65 -10.07 6.17
N ALA A 162 30.81 -8.81 5.74
CA ALA A 162 29.95 -7.70 6.14
C ALA A 162 28.49 -7.95 5.72
N ARG A 163 28.28 -8.39 4.47
CA ARG A 163 26.93 -8.76 3.99
C ARG A 163 26.32 -9.91 4.79
N ARG A 164 27.11 -10.93 5.14
CA ARG A 164 26.68 -12.04 5.99
C ARG A 164 26.30 -11.57 7.40
N ALA A 165 27.06 -10.65 7.99
CA ALA A 165 26.75 -10.05 9.29
C ALA A 165 25.41 -9.31 9.24
N THR A 166 25.20 -8.43 8.25
CA THR A 166 23.93 -7.69 8.10
C THR A 166 22.74 -8.62 7.91
N ALA A 167 22.86 -9.65 7.06
CA ALA A 167 21.79 -10.61 6.82
C ALA A 167 21.36 -11.34 8.10
N ARG A 168 22.33 -11.76 8.93
CA ARG A 168 22.08 -12.43 10.21
C ARG A 168 21.45 -11.49 11.23
N TRP A 169 21.88 -10.23 11.28
CA TRP A 169 21.26 -9.23 12.16
C TRP A 169 19.79 -9.01 11.80
N LYS A 170 19.48 -8.90 10.51
CA LYS A 170 18.11 -8.77 10.02
C LYS A 170 17.24 -9.97 10.40
N ALA A 171 17.79 -11.18 10.34
CA ALA A 171 17.10 -12.40 10.78
C ALA A 171 16.79 -12.36 12.29
N ILE A 172 17.77 -11.99 13.13
CA ILE A 172 17.59 -11.83 14.58
C ILE A 172 16.50 -10.78 14.88
N ARG A 173 16.58 -9.58 14.29
CA ARG A 173 15.57 -8.53 14.46
C ARG A 173 14.16 -8.97 14.09
N LYS A 174 14.02 -9.78 13.03
CA LYS A 174 12.72 -10.33 12.61
C LYS A 174 12.13 -11.32 13.61
N GLU A 175 12.97 -12.10 14.30
CA GLU A 175 12.51 -13.00 15.37
C GLU A 175 12.11 -12.20 16.62
N ILE A 176 12.90 -11.19 16.99
CA ILE A 176 12.62 -10.33 18.16
C ILE A 176 11.33 -9.52 17.95
N SER A 177 11.13 -8.92 16.77
CA SER A 177 9.96 -8.09 16.51
C SER A 177 8.64 -8.87 16.50
N ARG A 178 8.68 -10.16 16.13
CA ARG A 178 7.53 -11.07 16.21
C ARG A 178 7.11 -11.38 17.64
N TRP A 179 8.04 -11.33 18.61
CA TRP A 179 7.74 -11.53 20.02
C TRP A 179 6.93 -10.36 20.61
N ARG A 180 7.31 -9.11 20.32
CA ARG A 180 6.66 -7.92 20.89
C ARG A 180 5.21 -7.66 20.41
N ARG A 181 4.72 -8.43 19.43
CA ARG A 181 3.35 -8.31 18.89
C ARG A 181 2.36 -9.33 19.47
N ARG A 182 2.82 -10.25 20.31
CA ARG A 182 1.98 -11.17 21.08
C ARG A 182 1.98 -10.70 22.54
#